data_AF-A0A810NKW6-F1
#
_entry.id   AF-A0A810NKW6-F1
#
_cell.length_a   1.000
_cell.length_b   1.000
_cell.length_c   1.000
_cell.angle_alpha   90.00
_cell.angle_beta   90.00
_cell.angle_gamma   90.00
#
_symmetry.space_group_name_H-M   'P 1'
#
loop_
_entity.id
_entity.type
_entity.pdbx_description
1 polymer ?
#
loop_
_entity_poly.entity_id
_entity_poly.type
_entity_poly.pdbx_seq_one_letter_code
_entity_poly.pdbx_strand_id
1 'polypeptide(L)'
;MTESVLLRFSFFEHEWDEDIDSPEKADAELLRRATEGTWFEVEDVDPDEFDTIEALAERVEEVIGGEWDAPATVARLPLDRLRTLIAEGGWTFVAGEFSDFEGHHNDTELLVKLTRAPGSRA
;
A
#
# COMPACT_ATOMS: atom_id res chain seq x y z
N MET A 1 -9.65 17.67 18.99
CA MET A 1 -8.62 16.61 19.01
C MET A 1 -8.32 16.27 17.57
N THR A 2 -7.04 16.16 17.18
CA THR A 2 -6.65 15.67 15.86
C THR A 2 -7.10 14.22 15.74
N GLU A 3 -7.76 13.88 14.65
CA GLU A 3 -8.15 12.51 14.34
C GLU A 3 -6.99 11.82 13.64
N SER A 4 -6.75 10.54 13.96
CA SER A 4 -5.71 9.72 13.33
C SER A 4 -6.30 8.39 12.89
N VAL A 5 -5.82 7.87 11.76
CA VAL A 5 -6.19 6.56 11.25
C VAL A 5 -4.95 5.83 10.74
N LEU A 6 -4.92 4.52 10.94
CA LEU A 6 -3.96 3.61 10.31
C LEU A 6 -4.67 2.88 9.17
N LEU A 7 -4.10 2.94 7.97
CA LEU A 7 -4.64 2.28 6.80
C LEU A 7 -3.64 1.27 6.27
N ARG A 8 -4.14 0.11 5.85
CA ARG A 8 -3.36 -0.94 5.22
C ARG A 8 -3.83 -1.22 3.80
N PHE A 9 -2.89 -1.47 2.90
CA PHE A 9 -3.15 -2.05 1.58
C PHE A 9 -2.28 -3.28 1.42
N SER A 10 -2.86 -4.41 1.04
CA SER A 10 -2.14 -5.67 0.86
C SER A 10 -2.09 -6.01 -0.62
N PHE A 11 -0.88 -6.15 -1.18
CA PHE A 11 -0.67 -6.75 -2.50
C PHE A 11 -0.91 -8.25 -2.42
N PHE A 12 -0.56 -8.86 -1.29
CA PHE A 12 -0.81 -10.26 -1.00
C PHE A 12 -1.40 -10.44 0.39
N GLU A 13 -2.54 -11.12 0.48
CA GLU A 13 -3.02 -11.74 1.71
C GLU A 13 -2.88 -13.26 1.53
N HIS A 14 -1.98 -13.88 2.30
CA HIS A 14 -1.91 -15.28 2.74
C HIS A 14 -2.12 -16.48 1.79
N GLU A 15 -2.43 -16.31 0.51
CA GLU A 15 -2.54 -17.41 -0.45
C GLU A 15 -1.96 -16.94 -1.79
N TRP A 16 -0.64 -17.15 -1.98
CA TRP A 16 -0.10 -17.22 -3.33
C TRP A 16 -0.71 -18.46 -3.98
N ASP A 17 -1.55 -18.25 -4.98
CA ASP A 17 -2.23 -19.32 -5.68
C ASP A 17 -1.17 -20.21 -6.35
N GLU A 18 -1.13 -21.50 -5.97
CA GLU A 18 -0.20 -22.49 -6.52
C GLU A 18 -0.36 -22.66 -8.04
N ASP A 19 -1.48 -22.18 -8.62
CA ASP A 19 -1.75 -22.16 -10.06
C ASP A 19 -1.08 -20.99 -10.82
N ILE A 20 -0.42 -20.05 -10.10
CA ILE A 20 0.47 -19.02 -10.68
C ILE A 20 1.84 -19.65 -10.95
N ASP A 21 1.89 -20.44 -12.02
CA ASP A 21 3.05 -21.20 -12.47
C ASP A 21 3.94 -20.47 -13.49
N SER A 22 3.63 -19.20 -13.79
CA SER A 22 4.32 -18.40 -14.81
C SER A 22 4.39 -16.91 -14.44
N PRO A 23 5.48 -16.21 -14.83
CA PRO A 23 5.64 -14.78 -14.60
C PRO A 23 4.48 -13.94 -15.16
N GLU A 24 3.94 -14.30 -16.33
CA GLU A 24 2.86 -13.54 -16.95
C GLU A 24 1.55 -13.63 -16.15
N LYS A 25 1.29 -14.78 -15.49
CA LYS A 25 0.16 -14.93 -14.57
C LYS A 25 0.40 -14.16 -13.26
N ALA A 26 1.65 -14.14 -12.78
CA ALA A 26 2.04 -13.38 -11.60
C ALA A 26 1.83 -11.88 -11.79
N ASP A 27 2.28 -11.33 -12.92
CA ASP A 27 2.07 -9.92 -13.28
C ASP A 27 0.59 -9.57 -13.44
N ALA A 28 -0.18 -10.44 -14.08
CA ALA A 28 -1.61 -10.23 -14.27
C ALA A 28 -2.36 -10.23 -12.93
N GLU A 29 -2.01 -11.13 -12.01
CA GLU A 29 -2.61 -11.19 -10.68
C GLU A 29 -2.19 -10.00 -9.81
N LEU A 30 -0.91 -9.63 -9.81
CA LEU A 30 -0.40 -8.43 -9.17
C LEU A 30 -1.14 -7.18 -9.64
N LEU A 31 -1.31 -7.05 -10.96
CA LEU A 31 -2.07 -5.94 -11.54
C LEU A 31 -3.55 -5.99 -11.15
N ARG A 32 -4.17 -7.17 -11.12
CA ARG A 32 -5.56 -7.32 -10.69
C ARG A 32 -5.72 -6.89 -9.23
N ARG A 33 -4.85 -7.34 -8.33
CA ARG A 33 -4.87 -6.97 -6.90
C ARG A 33 -4.58 -5.49 -6.70
N ALA A 34 -3.59 -4.93 -7.39
CA ALA A 34 -3.35 -3.50 -7.41
C ALA A 34 -4.56 -2.72 -7.96
N THR A 35 -5.36 -3.29 -8.85
CA THR A 35 -6.55 -2.64 -9.44
C THR A 35 -7.79 -2.74 -8.55
N GLU A 36 -8.03 -3.89 -7.93
CA GLU A 36 -9.25 -4.21 -7.18
C GLU A 36 -9.10 -4.00 -5.67
N GLY A 37 -7.87 -4.05 -5.16
CA GLY A 37 -7.55 -3.87 -3.76
C GLY A 37 -7.92 -2.47 -3.25
N THR A 38 -8.24 -2.39 -1.97
CA THR A 38 -8.59 -1.14 -1.28
C THR A 38 -7.77 -0.97 -0.02
N TRP A 39 -7.73 0.25 0.47
CA TRP A 39 -7.19 0.57 1.79
C TRP A 39 -8.23 0.24 2.87
N PHE A 40 -7.78 -0.40 3.94
CA PHE A 40 -8.61 -0.77 5.09
C PHE A 40 -8.07 -0.14 6.36
N GLU A 41 -8.96 0.32 7.23
CA GLU A 41 -8.59 0.76 8.58
C GLU A 41 -8.21 -0.45 9.45
N VAL A 42 -7.08 -0.34 10.14
CA VAL A 42 -6.52 -1.42 10.97
C VAL A 42 -6.14 -0.90 12.36
N GLU A 43 -6.19 -1.80 13.35
CA GLU A 43 -5.60 -1.57 14.66
C GLU A 43 -4.21 -2.22 14.67
N ASP A 44 -3.18 -1.43 14.39
CA ASP A 44 -1.80 -1.91 14.25
C ASP A 44 -0.80 -0.99 14.96
N VAL A 45 0.49 -1.33 14.88
CA VAL A 45 1.60 -0.46 15.31
C VAL A 45 1.74 0.70 14.32
N ASP A 46 2.14 1.87 14.83
CA ASP A 46 2.43 3.01 13.96
C ASP A 46 3.61 2.67 13.03
N PRO A 47 3.49 2.91 11.70
CA PRO A 47 4.63 2.79 10.80
C PRO A 47 5.70 3.83 11.16
N ASP A 48 6.97 3.47 11.02
CA ASP A 48 8.10 4.34 11.39
C ASP A 48 9.20 4.46 10.32
N GLU A 49 8.98 3.92 9.13
CA GLU A 49 9.99 3.84 8.07
C GLU A 49 10.08 5.12 7.22
N PHE A 50 8.95 5.63 6.72
CA PHE A 50 8.89 6.76 5.80
C PHE A 50 8.06 7.91 6.36
N ASP A 51 8.58 9.14 6.30
CA ASP A 51 7.91 10.36 6.79
C ASP A 51 7.14 11.12 5.68
N THR A 52 7.30 10.71 4.42
CA THR A 52 6.64 11.31 3.26
C THR A 52 6.05 10.24 2.34
N ILE A 53 4.96 10.59 1.66
CA ILE A 53 4.32 9.69 0.68
C ILE A 53 5.20 9.50 -0.55
N GLU A 54 6.06 10.47 -0.89
CA GLU A 54 7.02 10.38 -1.98
C GLU A 54 8.12 9.35 -1.69
N ALA A 55 8.68 9.35 -0.47
CA ALA A 55 9.70 8.35 -0.09
C ALA A 55 9.11 6.93 -0.05
N LEU A 56 7.89 6.79 0.48
CA LEU A 56 7.17 5.52 0.43
C LEU A 56 6.94 5.08 -1.03
N ALA A 57 6.49 6.00 -1.89
CA ALA A 57 6.24 5.70 -3.29
C ALA A 57 7.51 5.25 -4.03
N GLU A 58 8.64 5.90 -3.78
CA GLU A 58 9.93 5.54 -4.37
C GLU A 58 10.33 4.11 -3.97
N ARG A 59 10.18 3.74 -2.69
CA ARG A 59 10.48 2.37 -2.25
C ARG A 59 9.56 1.33 -2.92
N VAL A 60 8.27 1.60 -3.00
CA VAL A 60 7.31 0.68 -3.64
C VAL A 60 7.61 0.51 -5.13
N GLU A 61 7.94 1.60 -5.83
CA GLU A 61 8.33 1.53 -7.24
C GLU A 61 9.66 0.79 -7.43
N GLU A 62 10.64 0.95 -6.53
CA GLU A 62 11.90 0.21 -6.54
C GLU A 62 11.68 -1.30 -6.39
N VAL A 63 10.88 -1.71 -5.40
CA VAL A 63 10.64 -3.14 -5.15
C VAL A 63 9.81 -3.76 -6.26
N ILE A 64 8.63 -3.19 -6.55
CA ILE A 64 7.70 -3.81 -7.50
C ILE A 64 8.23 -3.70 -8.93
N GLY A 65 8.79 -2.54 -9.32
CA GLY A 65 9.27 -2.33 -10.68
C GLY A 65 10.70 -2.82 -10.91
N GLY A 66 11.54 -2.80 -9.89
CA GLY A 66 12.95 -3.18 -9.99
C GLY A 66 13.22 -4.60 -9.54
N GLU A 67 12.80 -4.95 -8.32
CA GLU A 67 13.08 -6.27 -7.74
C GLU A 67 12.15 -7.36 -8.28
N TRP A 68 10.84 -7.06 -8.44
CA TRP A 68 9.85 -8.02 -8.95
C TRP A 68 9.69 -8.01 -10.47
N ASP A 69 10.31 -7.06 -11.17
CA ASP A 69 10.16 -6.84 -12.63
C ASP A 69 8.69 -6.67 -13.08
N ALA A 70 7.80 -6.26 -12.17
CA ALA A 70 6.39 -6.08 -12.45
C ALA A 70 6.13 -4.70 -13.09
N PRO A 71 5.00 -4.52 -13.81
CA PRO A 71 4.66 -3.24 -14.40
C PRO A 71 4.57 -2.13 -13.33
N ALA A 72 5.20 -0.97 -13.57
CA ALA A 72 5.17 0.18 -12.66
C ALA A 72 3.75 0.64 -12.25
N THR A 73 2.75 0.33 -13.07
CA THR A 73 1.33 0.56 -12.75
C THR A 73 0.89 -0.16 -11.46
N VAL A 74 1.43 -1.35 -11.18
CA VAL A 74 1.15 -2.14 -9.97
C VAL A 74 1.50 -1.34 -8.72
N ALA A 75 2.68 -0.71 -8.69
CA ALA A 75 3.10 0.16 -7.59
C ALA A 75 2.23 1.43 -7.48
N ARG A 76 1.90 2.05 -8.62
CA ARG A 76 1.24 3.37 -8.65
C ARG A 76 -0.22 3.35 -8.22
N LEU A 77 -0.98 2.33 -8.63
CA LEU A 77 -2.42 2.25 -8.36
C LEU A 77 -2.81 2.42 -6.88
N PRO A 78 -2.24 1.67 -5.92
CA PRO A 78 -2.57 1.85 -4.51
C PRO A 78 -2.16 3.22 -3.96
N LEU A 79 -1.02 3.76 -4.41
CA LEU A 79 -0.53 5.08 -3.99
C LEU A 79 -1.41 6.22 -4.52
N ASP A 80 -1.89 6.11 -5.75
CA ASP A 80 -2.81 7.10 -6.33
C ASP A 80 -4.18 7.07 -5.63
N ARG A 81 -4.66 5.89 -5.23
CA ARG A 81 -5.84 5.78 -4.36
C ARG A 81 -5.59 6.40 -2.99
N LEU A 82 -4.42 6.18 -2.38
CA LEU A 82 -4.07 6.81 -1.11
C LEU A 82 -4.06 8.34 -1.22
N ARG A 83 -3.45 8.89 -2.27
CA ARG A 83 -3.47 10.33 -2.55
C ARG A 83 -4.89 10.88 -2.69
N THR A 84 -5.76 10.13 -3.36
CA THR A 84 -7.17 10.48 -3.49
C THR A 84 -7.88 10.48 -2.13
N LEU A 85 -7.70 9.43 -1.32
CA LEU A 85 -8.24 9.35 0.04
C LEU A 85 -7.77 10.53 0.91
N ILE A 86 -6.49 10.89 0.81
CA ILE A 86 -5.92 12.02 1.52
C ILE A 86 -6.61 13.32 1.10
N ALA A 87 -6.70 13.57 -0.22
CA ALA A 87 -7.28 14.79 -0.76
C ALA A 87 -8.78 14.93 -0.45
N GLU A 88 -9.56 13.86 -0.63
CA GLU A 88 -11.02 13.88 -0.42
C GLU A 88 -11.38 13.90 1.07
N GLY A 89 -10.60 13.22 1.91
CA GLY A 89 -10.85 13.13 3.34
C GLY A 89 -10.26 14.27 4.18
N GLY A 90 -9.52 15.19 3.54
CA GLY A 90 -8.79 16.27 4.23
C GLY A 90 -7.72 15.75 5.18
N TRP A 91 -7.11 14.60 4.84
CA TRP A 91 -6.07 13.99 5.65
C TRP A 91 -4.69 14.56 5.33
N THR A 92 -3.74 14.27 6.21
CA THR A 92 -2.33 14.58 6.09
C THR A 92 -1.55 13.31 6.37
N PHE A 93 -0.63 12.96 5.48
CA PHE A 93 0.28 11.84 5.68
C PHE A 93 1.22 12.12 6.86
N VAL A 94 1.41 11.15 7.74
CA VAL A 94 2.29 11.26 8.91
C VAL A 94 3.47 10.31 8.83
N ALA A 95 3.19 9.05 8.51
CA ALA A 95 4.21 8.03 8.38
C ALA A 95 3.70 6.88 7.49
N GLY A 96 4.62 6.11 6.91
CA GLY A 96 4.30 4.90 6.17
C GLY A 96 5.42 3.87 6.25
N GLU A 97 5.08 2.64 5.92
CA GLU A 97 5.97 1.48 5.92
C GLU A 97 5.58 0.60 4.72
N PHE A 98 6.59 -0.02 4.12
CA PHE A 98 6.40 -1.04 3.10
C PHE A 98 7.08 -2.33 3.55
N SER A 99 6.28 -3.32 3.90
CA SER A 99 6.76 -4.58 4.45
C SER A 99 6.66 -5.66 3.38
N ASP A 100 7.77 -6.34 3.11
CA ASP A 100 7.83 -7.54 2.26
C ASP A 100 8.29 -8.73 3.11
N PHE A 101 7.36 -9.65 3.42
CA PHE A 101 7.66 -10.81 4.25
C PHE A 101 8.08 -12.02 3.40
N GLU A 102 9.40 -12.24 3.26
CA GLU A 102 9.92 -13.50 2.70
C GLU A 102 9.67 -14.68 3.68
N GLY A 103 8.74 -15.57 3.33
CA GLY A 103 8.39 -16.76 4.13
C GLY A 103 7.12 -17.47 3.64
N HIS A 104 6.67 -18.53 4.31
CA HIS A 104 5.49 -19.34 3.93
C HIS A 104 4.15 -18.57 3.81
N HIS A 105 4.14 -17.25 4.05
CA HIS A 105 2.96 -16.41 4.10
C HIS A 105 2.96 -15.27 3.07
N ASN A 106 4.09 -14.97 2.39
CA ASN A 106 4.26 -13.96 1.32
C ASN A 106 3.27 -12.79 1.41
N ASP A 107 3.24 -12.07 2.54
CA ASP A 107 2.43 -10.88 2.67
C ASP A 107 3.31 -9.69 2.28
N THR A 108 2.88 -8.95 1.26
CA THR A 108 3.49 -7.67 0.91
C THR A 108 2.45 -6.58 1.10
N GLU A 109 2.75 -5.65 1.99
CA GLU A 109 1.77 -4.70 2.51
C GLU A 109 2.33 -3.28 2.58
N LEU A 110 1.42 -2.33 2.48
CA LEU A 110 1.64 -0.93 2.81
C LEU A 110 0.87 -0.59 4.06
N LEU A 111 1.53 -0.01 5.04
CA LEU A 111 0.89 0.55 6.23
C LEU A 111 1.13 2.05 6.28
N VAL A 112 0.09 2.85 6.46
CA VAL A 112 0.21 4.31 6.51
C VAL A 112 -0.59 4.90 7.65
N LYS A 113 -0.01 5.92 8.28
CA LYS A 113 -0.65 6.75 9.29
C LYS A 113 -1.06 8.08 8.70
N LEU A 114 -2.34 8.40 8.83
CA LEU A 114 -2.91 9.67 8.42
C LEU A 114 -3.48 10.43 9.62
N THR A 115 -3.45 11.75 9.57
CA THR A 115 -4.12 12.61 10.55
C THR A 115 -4.97 13.68 9.88
N ARG A 116 -6.00 14.18 10.55
CA ARG A 116 -6.75 15.36 10.10
C ARG A 116 -7.16 16.25 11.25
N ALA A 117 -7.27 17.55 10.97
CA ALA A 117 -7.73 18.52 11.95
C ALA A 117 -9.23 18.32 12.25
N PRO A 118 -9.66 18.54 13.51
CA PRO A 118 -11.08 18.44 13.88
C PRO A 118 -11.93 19.43 13.05
N GLY A 119 -13.01 18.92 12.45
CA GLY A 119 -13.94 19.73 11.66
C GLY A 119 -13.64 19.84 10.17
N SER A 120 -12.65 19.13 9.64
CA SER A 120 -12.26 19.16 8.21
C SER A 120 -13.15 18.30 7.30
N ARG A 121 -14.34 17.87 7.75
CA ARG A 121 -15.30 17.16 6.89
C ARG A 121 -15.94 18.19 5.96
N ALA A 122 -15.66 18.07 4.66
CA ALA A 122 -16.37 18.82 3.61
C ALA A 122 -17.86 18.43 3.58
#